data_AF-A0A959VMC2-F1
#
_entry.id   AF-A0A959VMC2-F1
#
_cell.length_a   1.000
_cell.length_b   1.000
_cell.length_c   1.000
_cell.angle_alpha   90.00
_cell.angle_beta   90.00
_cell.angle_gamma   90.00
#
_symmetry.space_group_name_H-M   'P 1'
#
loop_
_entity.id
_entity.type
_entity.pdbx_description
1 polymer ?
#
loop_
_entity_poly.entity_id
_entity_poly.type
_entity_poly.pdbx_seq_one_letter_code
_entity_poly.pdbx_strand_id
1 'polypeptide(L)'
;YQEFDGKLGCFLALCDEYSRGMIDEVLEAAGDFSERPWQEVIAGGMDAYLRWWRDRPEFARAFMVELPAAGTEGLEKRIDLLRPFEDLFAGLARYMRATDRTLAPLPRLAPRAVVRGTTELIAEEVRRGRVGTLPGLTGDMVDVISVGLGAAPVPSRR
;
A
#
# COMPACT_ATOMS: atom_id res chain seq x y z
N TYR A 1 -13.38 12.55 26.35
CA TYR A 1 -13.66 11.13 26.67
C TYR A 1 -15.14 10.76 26.53
N GLN A 2 -15.99 11.57 25.86
CA GLN A 2 -17.38 11.21 25.56
C GLN A 2 -17.61 10.70 24.12
N GLU A 3 -16.62 10.88 23.23
CA GLU A 3 -16.73 10.49 21.81
C GLU A 3 -16.22 9.06 21.51
N PHE A 4 -15.48 8.44 22.43
CA PHE A 4 -14.85 7.12 22.20
C PHE A 4 -14.80 6.29 23.49
N ASP A 5 -14.98 4.97 23.37
CA ASP A 5 -14.91 3.96 24.45
C ASP A 5 -13.46 3.69 24.93
N GLY A 6 -12.65 4.73 25.04
CA GLY A 6 -11.29 4.67 25.57
C GLY A 6 -10.20 5.19 24.63
N LYS A 7 -8.94 5.05 25.07
CA LYS A 7 -7.76 5.46 24.29
C LYS A 7 -7.65 4.72 22.96
N LEU A 8 -8.01 3.44 22.96
CA LEU A 8 -7.97 2.60 21.77
C LEU A 8 -8.96 3.11 20.71
N GLY A 9 -10.22 3.34 21.08
CA GLY A 9 -11.22 3.89 20.14
C GLY A 9 -10.80 5.23 19.53
N CYS A 10 -10.24 6.14 20.35
CA CYS A 10 -9.70 7.41 19.85
C CYS A 10 -8.52 7.21 18.88
N PHE A 11 -7.61 6.29 19.19
CA PHE A 11 -6.46 5.96 18.34
C PHE A 11 -6.88 5.35 16.99
N LEU A 12 -7.86 4.44 16.99
CA LEU A 12 -8.38 3.82 15.77
C LEU A 12 -9.12 4.83 14.88
N ALA A 13 -9.87 5.75 15.49
CA ALA A 13 -10.53 6.83 14.78
C ALA A 13 -9.52 7.79 14.13
N LEU A 14 -8.46 8.15 14.85
CA LEU A 14 -7.36 8.96 14.31
C LEU A 14 -6.69 8.27 13.10
N CYS A 15 -6.40 6.97 13.22
CA CYS A 15 -5.83 6.20 12.11
C CYS A 15 -6.75 6.19 10.89
N ASP A 16 -8.07 6.08 11.10
CA ASP A 16 -9.05 6.13 10.03
C ASP A 16 -9.08 7.49 9.33
N GLU A 17 -9.17 8.57 10.09
CA GLU A 17 -9.27 9.94 9.59
C GLU A 17 -8.07 10.31 8.71
N TYR A 18 -6.85 10.06 9.21
CA TYR A 18 -5.63 10.37 8.47
C TYR A 18 -5.45 9.47 7.23
N SER A 19 -5.91 8.23 7.29
CA SER A 19 -5.78 7.30 6.16
C SER A 19 -6.76 7.59 5.01
N ARG A 20 -7.93 8.20 5.30
CA ARG A 20 -8.91 8.54 4.25
C ARG A 20 -8.35 9.56 3.26
N GLY A 21 -7.73 10.64 3.75
CA GLY A 21 -7.14 11.67 2.87
C GLY A 21 -5.95 11.18 2.06
N MET A 22 -5.17 10.24 2.60
CA MET A 22 -3.98 9.70 1.94
C MET A 22 -4.29 9.04 0.59
N ILE A 23 -5.39 8.28 0.48
CA ILE A 23 -5.72 7.58 -0.77
C ILE A 23 -5.99 8.58 -1.89
N ASP A 24 -6.75 9.63 -1.61
CA ASP A 24 -7.08 10.66 -2.60
C ASP A 24 -5.81 11.39 -3.07
N GLU A 25 -4.93 11.79 -2.13
CA GLU A 25 -3.63 12.41 -2.44
C GLU A 25 -2.75 11.51 -3.32
N VAL A 26 -2.71 10.21 -3.04
CA VAL A 26 -1.91 9.23 -3.79
C VAL A 26 -2.48 9.03 -5.20
N LEU A 27 -3.81 8.94 -5.34
CA LEU A 27 -4.46 8.76 -6.64
C LEU A 27 -4.31 10.01 -7.52
N GLU A 28 -4.44 11.20 -6.93
CA GLU A 28 -4.21 12.46 -7.64
C GLU A 28 -2.78 12.53 -8.18
N ALA A 29 -1.78 12.18 -7.36
CA ALA A 29 -0.38 12.19 -7.78
C ALA A 29 -0.01 11.09 -8.78
N ALA A 30 -0.70 9.95 -8.75
CA ALA A 30 -0.52 8.87 -9.72
C ALA A 30 -0.94 9.30 -11.13
N GLY A 31 -2.03 10.06 -11.25
CA GLY A 31 -2.61 10.45 -12.53
C GLY A 31 -3.36 9.32 -13.23
N ASP A 32 -3.70 9.50 -14.52
CA ASP A 32 -4.53 8.55 -15.28
C ASP A 32 -3.70 7.59 -16.16
N PHE A 33 -4.07 6.31 -16.14
CA PHE A 33 -3.57 5.26 -17.04
C PHE A 33 -3.90 5.49 -18.52
N SER A 34 -4.84 6.39 -18.83
CA SER A 34 -5.15 6.79 -20.21
C SER A 34 -4.10 7.73 -20.81
N GLU A 35 -3.37 8.48 -19.98
CA GLU A 35 -2.45 9.52 -20.41
C GLU A 35 -0.98 9.08 -20.36
N ARG A 36 -0.66 8.08 -19.53
CA ARG A 36 0.72 7.67 -19.23
C ARG A 36 0.87 6.15 -19.12
N PRO A 37 2.07 5.60 -19.40
CA PRO A 37 2.37 4.20 -19.10
C PRO A 37 2.08 3.86 -17.64
N TRP A 38 1.55 2.67 -17.37
CA TRP A 38 1.17 2.26 -16.02
C TRP A 38 2.32 2.31 -15.00
N GLN A 39 3.57 2.12 -15.47
CA GLN A 39 4.76 2.25 -14.64
C GLN A 39 4.94 3.68 -14.12
N GLU A 40 4.67 4.69 -14.96
CA GLU A 40 4.75 6.10 -14.55
C GLU A 40 3.65 6.45 -13.55
N VAL A 41 2.44 5.91 -13.75
CA VAL A 41 1.32 6.08 -12.81
C VAL A 41 1.66 5.49 -11.44
N ILE A 42 2.20 4.26 -11.44
CA ILE A 42 2.60 3.59 -10.18
C ILE A 42 3.79 4.28 -9.53
N ALA A 43 4.76 4.77 -10.30
CA ALA A 43 5.87 5.53 -9.76
C ALA A 43 5.42 6.85 -9.11
N GLY A 44 4.49 7.58 -9.75
CA GLY A 44 3.92 8.81 -9.20
C GLY A 44 3.15 8.56 -7.89
N GLY A 45 2.27 7.57 -7.89
CA GLY A 45 1.52 7.20 -6.67
C GLY A 45 2.43 6.69 -5.55
N MET A 46 3.44 5.89 -5.86
CA MET A 46 4.39 5.38 -4.87
C MET A 46 5.27 6.47 -4.28
N ASP A 47 5.77 7.42 -5.09
CA ASP A 47 6.54 8.57 -4.60
C ASP A 47 5.69 9.42 -3.65
N ALA A 48 4.44 9.72 -4.03
CA ALA A 48 3.51 10.45 -3.17
C ALA A 48 3.23 9.72 -1.86
N TYR A 49 2.96 8.41 -1.93
CA TYR A 49 2.72 7.57 -0.76
C TYR A 49 3.91 7.56 0.21
N LEU A 50 5.13 7.37 -0.29
CA LEU A 50 6.35 7.33 0.54
C LEU A 50 6.68 8.71 1.14
N ARG A 51 6.44 9.80 0.40
CA ARG A 51 6.58 11.17 0.92
C ARG A 51 5.53 11.48 1.98
N TRP A 52 4.30 11.01 1.81
CA TRP A 52 3.22 11.22 2.77
C TRP A 52 3.60 10.69 4.16
N TRP A 53 4.17 9.48 4.21
CA TRP A 53 4.72 8.90 5.45
C TRP A 53 5.94 9.64 5.97
N ARG A 54 6.87 10.02 5.08
CA ARG A 54 8.07 10.80 5.45
C ARG A 54 7.69 12.08 6.18
N ASP A 55 6.68 12.78 5.68
CA ASP A 55 6.25 14.08 6.19
C ASP A 55 5.44 13.99 7.48
N ARG A 56 5.09 12.76 7.91
CA ARG A 56 4.31 12.49 9.12
C ARG A 56 4.94 11.37 9.95
N PRO A 57 6.19 11.52 10.43
CA PRO A 57 6.94 10.41 11.02
C PRO A 57 6.29 9.84 12.29
N GLU A 58 5.63 10.65 13.10
CA GLU A 58 4.88 10.21 14.27
C GLU A 58 3.67 9.35 13.85
N PHE A 59 2.94 9.78 12.82
CA PHE A 59 1.81 9.02 12.30
C PHE A 59 2.27 7.75 11.56
N ALA A 60 3.38 7.80 10.84
CA ALA A 60 3.99 6.63 10.23
C ALA A 60 4.29 5.57 11.29
N ARG A 61 4.86 5.97 12.43
CA ARG A 61 5.07 5.06 13.56
C ARG A 61 3.76 4.55 14.14
N ALA A 62 2.80 5.42 14.41
CA ALA A 62 1.49 5.06 14.94
C ALA A 62 0.82 3.99 14.06
N PHE A 63 0.75 4.24 12.75
CA PHE A 63 0.08 3.35 11.80
C PHE A 63 0.86 2.06 11.52
N MET A 64 2.18 2.15 11.28
CA MET A 64 2.96 0.99 10.82
C MET A 64 3.42 0.09 11.96
N VAL A 65 3.54 0.61 13.19
CA VAL A 65 4.12 -0.10 14.33
C VAL A 65 3.10 -0.32 15.44
N GLU A 66 2.41 0.74 15.86
CA GLU A 66 1.57 0.70 17.06
C GLU A 66 0.19 0.10 16.77
N LEU A 67 -0.41 0.43 15.63
CA LEU A 67 -1.69 -0.10 15.18
C LEU A 67 -1.74 -1.64 15.10
N PRO A 68 -0.80 -2.34 14.41
CA PRO A 68 -0.80 -3.80 14.41
C PRO A 68 -0.47 -4.42 15.78
N ALA A 69 0.10 -3.63 16.71
CA ALA A 69 0.39 -4.08 18.08
C ALA A 69 -0.76 -3.82 19.06
N ALA A 70 -1.81 -3.09 18.66
CA ALA A 70 -2.95 -2.72 19.51
C ALA A 70 -4.01 -3.84 19.67
N GLY A 71 -3.57 -5.11 19.64
CA GLY A 71 -4.45 -6.28 19.71
C GLY A 71 -5.21 -6.55 18.40
N THR A 72 -6.21 -7.42 18.48
CA THR A 72 -6.99 -7.88 17.31
C THR A 72 -7.67 -6.72 16.58
N GLU A 73 -8.26 -5.78 17.33
CA GLU A 73 -8.99 -4.65 16.75
C GLU A 73 -8.07 -3.74 15.92
N GLY A 74 -6.86 -3.45 16.41
CA GLY A 74 -5.87 -2.67 15.66
C GLY A 74 -5.37 -3.39 14.41
N LEU A 75 -5.14 -4.71 14.50
CA LEU A 75 -4.74 -5.51 13.35
C LEU A 75 -5.83 -5.55 12.27
N GLU A 76 -7.08 -5.78 12.66
CA GLU A 76 -8.25 -5.76 11.76
C GLU A 76 -8.42 -4.38 11.13
N LYS A 77 -8.26 -3.31 11.92
CA LYS A 77 -8.30 -1.93 11.39
C LYS A 77 -7.22 -1.70 10.34
N ARG A 78 -5.98 -2.14 10.57
CA ARG A 78 -4.91 -2.07 9.55
C ARG A 78 -5.27 -2.88 8.31
N ILE A 79 -5.85 -4.06 8.47
CA ILE A 79 -6.30 -4.88 7.34
C ILE A 79 -7.34 -4.14 6.50
N ASP A 80 -8.31 -3.53 7.16
CA ASP A 80 -9.40 -2.78 6.55
C ASP A 80 -8.90 -1.56 5.76
N LEU A 81 -7.96 -0.80 6.33
CA LEU A 81 -7.35 0.38 5.72
C LEU A 81 -6.49 0.05 4.48
N LEU A 82 -6.04 -1.21 4.34
CA LEU A 82 -5.27 -1.66 3.18
C LEU A 82 -6.15 -2.22 2.05
N ARG A 83 -7.43 -2.53 2.30
CA ARG A 83 -8.33 -3.10 1.27
C ARG A 83 -8.46 -2.22 0.01
N PRO A 84 -8.61 -0.88 0.10
CA PRO A 84 -8.70 -0.05 -1.10
C PRO A 84 -7.47 -0.16 -2.01
N PHE A 85 -6.27 -0.30 -1.42
CA PHE A 85 -5.04 -0.54 -2.18
C PHE A 85 -5.05 -1.95 -2.82
N GLU A 86 -5.54 -2.97 -2.12
CA GLU A 86 -5.66 -4.32 -2.70
C GLU A 86 -6.59 -4.32 -3.93
N ASP A 87 -7.71 -3.59 -3.85
CA ASP A 87 -8.66 -3.44 -4.96
C ASP A 87 -8.05 -2.64 -6.13
N LEU A 88 -7.31 -1.56 -5.84
CA LEU A 88 -6.59 -0.76 -6.83
C LEU A 88 -5.59 -1.63 -7.63
N PHE A 89 -4.75 -2.38 -6.91
CA PHE A 89 -3.75 -3.25 -7.53
C PHE A 89 -4.37 -4.44 -8.28
N ALA A 90 -5.52 -4.96 -7.81
CA ALA A 90 -6.30 -5.94 -8.56
C ALA A 90 -6.89 -5.34 -9.85
N GLY A 91 -7.32 -4.08 -9.81
CA GLY A 91 -7.72 -3.30 -10.99
C GLY A 91 -6.58 -3.16 -12.00
N LEU A 92 -5.41 -2.70 -11.54
CA LEU A 92 -4.21 -2.59 -12.37
C LEU A 92 -3.83 -3.92 -13.01
N ALA A 93 -3.81 -5.01 -12.23
CA ALA A 93 -3.50 -6.34 -12.75
C ALA A 93 -4.43 -6.80 -13.89
N ARG A 94 -5.73 -6.44 -13.80
CA ARG A 94 -6.71 -6.68 -14.86
C ARG A 94 -6.43 -5.81 -16.08
N TYR A 95 -6.14 -4.52 -15.87
CA TYR A 95 -5.80 -3.58 -16.95
C TYR A 95 -4.57 -4.05 -17.74
N MET A 96 -3.48 -4.43 -17.05
CA MET A 96 -2.24 -4.92 -17.69
C MET A 96 -2.51 -6.13 -18.59
N ARG A 97 -3.36 -7.07 -18.16
CA ARG A 97 -3.70 -8.28 -18.95
C ARG A 97 -4.71 -8.04 -20.05
N ALA A 98 -5.47 -6.95 -19.96
CA ALA A 98 -6.37 -6.52 -21.03
C ALA A 98 -5.57 -5.86 -22.17
N THR A 99 -4.51 -5.14 -21.82
CA THR A 99 -3.64 -4.40 -22.76
C THR A 99 -2.50 -5.27 -23.32
N ASP A 100 -1.92 -6.17 -22.53
CA ASP A 100 -0.92 -7.15 -22.95
C ASP A 100 -1.40 -8.60 -22.73
N ARG A 101 -1.72 -9.27 -23.83
CA ARG A 101 -2.20 -10.66 -23.84
C ARG A 101 -1.10 -11.70 -23.64
N THR A 102 0.16 -11.30 -23.67
CA THR A 102 1.30 -12.20 -23.42
C THR A 102 1.52 -12.47 -21.94
N LEU A 103 0.98 -11.62 -21.06
CA LEU A 103 1.06 -11.79 -19.62
C LEU A 103 0.27 -13.02 -19.15
N ALA A 104 0.93 -13.87 -18.37
CA ALA A 104 0.32 -15.04 -17.78
C ALA A 104 -0.80 -14.66 -16.78
N PRO A 105 -1.78 -15.56 -16.52
CA PRO A 105 -2.79 -15.35 -15.50
C PRO A 105 -2.14 -15.07 -14.13
N LEU A 106 -2.65 -14.06 -13.42
CA LEU A 106 -2.12 -13.72 -12.10
C LEU A 106 -2.61 -14.69 -11.03
N PRO A 107 -1.76 -15.15 -10.11
CA PRO A 107 -2.24 -15.80 -8.89
C PRO A 107 -3.21 -14.88 -8.13
N ARG A 108 -4.31 -15.44 -7.62
CA ARG A 108 -5.34 -14.67 -6.88
C ARG A 108 -4.77 -13.86 -5.70
N LEU A 109 -3.67 -14.34 -5.11
CA LEU A 109 -3.04 -13.71 -3.97
C LEU A 109 -2.08 -12.57 -4.34
N ALA A 110 -1.70 -12.41 -5.61
CA ALA A 110 -0.60 -11.51 -5.95
C ALA A 110 -0.89 -10.03 -5.69
N PRO A 111 -2.07 -9.44 -6.02
CA PRO A 111 -2.35 -8.04 -5.70
C PRO A 111 -2.27 -7.78 -4.18
N ARG A 112 -2.88 -8.68 -3.40
CA ARG A 112 -2.81 -8.64 -1.94
C ARG A 112 -1.38 -8.80 -1.43
N ALA A 113 -0.60 -9.73 -2.00
CA ALA A 113 0.79 -9.96 -1.59
C ALA A 113 1.67 -8.73 -1.87
N VAL A 114 1.48 -8.07 -3.01
CA VAL A 114 2.18 -6.82 -3.36
C VAL A 114 1.89 -5.73 -2.35
N VAL A 115 0.61 -5.49 -2.03
CA VAL A 115 0.21 -4.45 -1.07
C VAL A 115 0.76 -4.75 0.33
N ARG A 116 0.58 -5.99 0.81
CA ARG A 116 1.04 -6.41 2.14
C ARG A 116 2.55 -6.39 2.25
N GLY A 117 3.26 -6.89 1.24
CA GLY A 117 4.72 -6.90 1.18
C GLY A 117 5.29 -5.48 1.17
N THR A 118 4.77 -4.61 0.30
CA THR A 118 5.18 -3.19 0.23
C THR A 118 4.96 -2.47 1.55
N THR A 119 3.78 -2.65 2.17
CA THR A 119 3.46 -2.03 3.46
C THR A 119 4.41 -2.52 4.55
N GLU A 120 4.76 -3.81 4.55
CA GLU A 120 5.63 -4.38 5.57
C GLU A 120 7.09 -3.94 5.42
N LEU A 121 7.58 -3.79 4.18
CA LEU A 121 8.92 -3.23 3.91
C LEU A 121 9.00 -1.77 4.37
N ILE A 122 7.95 -0.98 4.16
CA ILE A 122 7.88 0.40 4.67
C ILE A 122 7.83 0.40 6.20
N ALA A 123 7.03 -0.48 6.80
CA ALA A 123 6.95 -0.63 8.25
C ALA A 123 8.29 -1.03 8.87
N GLU A 124 9.10 -1.83 8.16
CA GLU A 124 10.46 -2.16 8.58
C GLU A 124 11.36 -0.93 8.68
N GLU A 125 11.37 -0.06 7.67
CA GLU A 125 12.14 1.18 7.69
C GLU A 125 11.66 2.13 8.80
N VAL A 126 10.34 2.23 8.99
CA VAL A 126 9.74 3.01 10.08
C VAL A 126 10.18 2.48 11.45
N ARG A 127 10.16 1.16 11.67
CA ARG A 127 10.62 0.53 12.93
C ARG A 127 12.10 0.80 13.20
N ARG A 128 12.91 0.89 12.15
CA ARG A 128 14.34 1.19 12.22
C ARG A 128 14.65 2.69 12.36
N GLY A 129 13.62 3.55 12.45
CA GLY A 129 13.78 5.00 12.57
C GLY A 129 14.22 5.69 11.28
N ARG A 130 14.02 5.03 10.13
CA ARG A 130 14.48 5.50 8.81
C ARG A 130 13.34 6.03 7.94
N VAL A 131 12.31 6.59 8.56
CA VAL A 131 11.20 7.24 7.83
C VAL A 131 11.68 8.28 6.82
N GLY A 132 12.76 8.99 7.13
CA GLY A 132 13.39 9.97 6.23
C GLY A 132 13.90 9.41 4.91
N THR A 133 14.21 8.10 4.82
CA THR A 133 14.76 7.47 3.61
C THR A 133 13.70 6.89 2.70
N LEU A 134 12.42 6.86 3.12
CA LEU A 134 11.33 6.22 2.39
C LEU A 134 11.23 6.66 0.92
N PRO A 135 11.30 7.95 0.55
CA PRO A 135 11.20 8.34 -0.86
C PRO A 135 12.32 7.79 -1.76
N GLY A 136 13.46 7.39 -1.17
CA GLY A 136 14.53 6.73 -1.91
C GLY A 136 14.17 5.32 -2.39
N LEU A 137 13.09 4.72 -1.86
CA LEU A 137 12.64 3.37 -2.19
C LEU A 137 11.67 3.32 -3.37
N THR A 138 11.24 4.47 -3.91
CA THR A 138 10.21 4.52 -4.96
C THR A 138 10.54 3.60 -6.12
N GLY A 139 11.77 3.65 -6.65
CA GLY A 139 12.20 2.81 -7.77
C GLY A 139 12.11 1.32 -7.45
N ASP A 140 12.73 0.90 -6.34
CA ASP A 140 12.73 -0.50 -5.91
C ASP A 140 11.31 -1.03 -5.66
N MET A 141 10.42 -0.21 -5.10
CA MET A 141 9.02 -0.59 -4.88
C MET A 141 8.25 -0.75 -6.19
N VAL A 142 8.48 0.13 -7.17
CA VAL A 142 7.90 0.00 -8.51
C VAL A 142 8.37 -1.29 -9.20
N ASP A 143 9.64 -1.64 -9.06
CA ASP A 143 10.19 -2.88 -9.61
C ASP A 143 9.57 -4.11 -8.94
N VAL A 144 9.45 -4.12 -7.61
CA VAL A 144 8.79 -5.20 -6.85
C VAL A 144 7.33 -5.37 -7.28
N ILE A 145 6.60 -4.26 -7.45
CA ILE A 145 5.22 -4.27 -7.95
C ILE A 145 5.18 -4.87 -9.36
N SER A 146 6.07 -4.43 -10.24
CA SER A 146 6.16 -4.89 -11.63
C SER A 146 6.39 -6.39 -11.69
N VAL A 147 7.32 -6.91 -10.90
CA VAL A 147 7.57 -8.35 -10.79
C VAL A 147 6.36 -9.07 -10.21
N GLY A 148 5.78 -8.56 -9.11
CA GLY A 148 4.66 -9.18 -8.42
C GLY A 148 3.39 -9.28 -9.26
N LEU A 149 3.15 -8.31 -10.15
CA LEU A 149 1.97 -8.27 -11.04
C LEU A 149 2.23 -8.88 -12.42
N GLY A 150 3.49 -8.98 -12.85
CA GLY A 150 3.92 -9.54 -14.13
C GLY A 150 4.32 -11.02 -14.07
N ALA A 151 4.59 -11.58 -12.89
CA ALA A 151 5.09 -12.95 -12.76
C ALA A 151 4.09 -14.03 -13.24
N ALA A 152 4.64 -15.05 -13.90
CA ALA A 152 3.90 -16.26 -14.27
C ALA A 152 3.77 -17.22 -13.07
N PRO A 153 2.63 -17.92 -12.91
CA PRO A 153 2.46 -18.91 -11.86
C PRO A 153 3.40 -20.10 -12.08
N VAL A 154 3.92 -20.66 -10.98
CA VAL A 154 4.67 -21.92 -11.02
C VAL A 154 3.72 -23.04 -11.48
N PRO A 155 4.10 -23.89 -12.45
CA PRO A 155 3.26 -25.00 -12.87
C PRO A 155 2.96 -25.91 -11.69
N SER A 156 1.68 -26.22 -11.44
CA SER A 156 1.34 -27.23 -10.44
C SER A 156 1.88 -28.59 -10.90
N ARG A 157 2.73 -29.22 -10.08
CA ARG A 157 3.02 -30.64 -10.27
C ARG A 157 1.73 -31.40 -9.92
N ARG A 158 1.20 -32.13 -10.90
CA ARG A 158 0.11 -33.09 -10.72
C ARG A 158 0.59 -34.26 -9.85
#